data_AF-A0A955MUE4-F1
#
_entry.id   AF-A0A955MUE4-F1
#
_cell.length_a   1.000
_cell.length_b   1.000
_cell.length_c   1.000
_cell.angle_alpha   90.00
_cell.angle_beta   90.00
_cell.angle_gamma   90.00
#
_symmetry.space_group_name_H-M   'P 1'
#
loop_
_entity.id
_entity.type
_entity.pdbx_description
1 polymer ?
#
loop_
_entity_poly.entity_id
_entity_poly.type
_entity_poly.pdbx_seq_one_letter_code
_entity_poly.pdbx_strand_id
1 'polypeptide(L)'
;MRSLFVALAVGLGWGIRGDFGHVVGAMYPGVALGLAFAFVTGQSSMTRWMPILGLAGGVGICAGGMMSYGILHGYAKSDTLVNYSYGFLTLILEGGAWGGFGCALIAMVLDRKPLRLPDWVSVGFTVYLTGWATYQVVVNLLGFHINPPRSDLSIGYTGGMMGLLVWLWKNGRIYSFKGAFFGFLGFGFGMAVGRLFGNISYSFPFGINSWNVMETSCGFIGGLVFTFTMLGKKFEEPSDEDWHPTLANIGILYSLAGIPILHFLYRIEPEKKLEEWANAASRFGIEETANFAQGVLDGLEFVCLLGFVGSALWYYSYSNRKERKPSAFPVLYLSLLMILFQNINALYFWYESRENYVNMHNVFWLLWVLMVLYAVFIPRPPITDPDEVADHVDIRNALSWAFVVYCFVLMGAGFANGEETMKSANTRFPLWSWRDGPFPRE
;
A
#
# COMPACT_ATOMS: atom_id res chain seq x y z
N MET A 1 -13.65 -4.51 14.08
CA MET A 1 -12.46 -4.13 14.89
C MET A 1 -11.15 -4.70 14.35
N ARG A 2 -11.06 -5.98 13.93
CA ARG A 2 -9.78 -6.56 13.43
C ARG A 2 -9.16 -5.89 12.22
N SER A 3 -9.99 -5.55 11.24
CA SER A 3 -9.54 -4.84 10.05
C SER A 3 -8.93 -3.48 10.36
N LEU A 4 -9.24 -2.88 11.52
CA LEU A 4 -8.65 -1.61 11.95
C LEU A 4 -7.14 -1.73 12.14
N PHE A 5 -6.63 -2.79 12.77
CA PHE A 5 -5.20 -2.94 12.96
C PHE A 5 -4.45 -3.03 11.63
N VAL A 6 -5.00 -3.75 10.65
CA VAL A 6 -4.42 -3.85 9.31
C VAL A 6 -4.55 -2.51 8.57
N ALA A 7 -5.68 -1.82 8.70
CA ALA A 7 -5.86 -0.48 8.14
C ALA A 7 -4.82 0.51 8.69
N LEU A 8 -4.56 0.49 10.00
CA LEU A 8 -3.53 1.34 10.64
C LEU A 8 -2.12 0.98 10.12
N ALA A 9 -1.79 -0.32 10.07
CA ALA A 9 -0.48 -0.80 9.63
C ALA A 9 -0.18 -0.43 8.16
N VAL A 10 -1.14 -0.70 7.28
CA VAL A 10 -1.00 -0.46 5.84
C VAL A 10 -1.15 1.02 5.53
N GLY A 11 -2.03 1.75 6.22
CA GLY A 11 -2.15 3.21 6.10
C GLY A 11 -0.87 3.93 6.52
N LEU A 12 -0.24 3.49 7.62
CA LEU A 12 1.09 3.96 7.99
C LEU A 12 2.10 3.63 6.89
N GLY A 13 2.15 2.37 6.44
CA GLY A 13 3.11 1.94 5.43
C GLY A 13 2.99 2.65 4.11
N TRP A 14 1.77 2.92 3.68
CA TRP A 14 1.51 3.66 2.45
C TRP A 14 1.81 5.14 2.63
N GLY A 15 1.50 5.73 3.79
CA GLY A 15 1.74 7.14 4.08
C GLY A 15 3.21 7.56 4.05
N ILE A 16 4.12 6.66 4.41
CA ILE A 16 5.56 6.93 4.43
C ILE A 16 6.28 6.45 3.17
N ARG A 17 5.63 5.63 2.32
CA ARG A 17 6.28 5.02 1.15
C ARG A 17 6.82 6.05 0.15
N GLY A 18 6.19 7.23 0.06
CA GLY A 18 6.60 8.29 -0.85
C GLY A 18 8.04 8.74 -0.61
N ASP A 19 8.48 8.75 0.65
CA ASP A 19 9.83 9.14 1.06
C ASP A 19 10.90 8.08 0.73
N PHE A 20 10.42 6.89 0.39
CA PHE A 20 11.20 5.68 0.17
C PHE A 20 11.25 5.23 -1.28
N GLY A 21 10.46 5.87 -2.14
CA GLY A 21 10.41 5.56 -3.56
C GLY A 21 9.28 4.65 -4.00
N HIS A 22 9.02 4.66 -5.31
CA HIS A 22 7.87 3.94 -5.85
C HIS A 22 7.96 2.41 -5.67
N VAL A 23 9.06 1.77 -6.09
CA VAL A 23 9.20 0.31 -6.05
C VAL A 23 9.58 -0.19 -4.64
N VAL A 24 10.73 0.25 -4.13
CA VAL A 24 11.25 -0.19 -2.83
C VAL A 24 10.34 0.26 -1.68
N GLY A 25 9.83 1.50 -1.73
CA GLY A 25 8.88 2.01 -0.74
C GLY A 25 7.57 1.25 -0.70
N ALA A 26 7.10 0.69 -1.82
CA ALA A 26 5.88 -0.11 -1.88
C ALA A 26 6.03 -1.51 -1.26
N MET A 27 7.26 -2.00 -1.06
CA MET A 27 7.49 -3.28 -0.39
C MET A 27 7.03 -3.25 1.08
N TYR A 28 7.30 -2.15 1.81
CA TYR A 28 6.94 -2.03 3.22
C TYR A 28 5.42 -2.20 3.48
N PRO A 29 4.51 -1.42 2.86
CA PRO A 29 3.08 -1.62 3.08
C PRO A 29 2.60 -3.01 2.67
N GLY A 30 3.22 -3.64 1.67
CA GLY A 30 2.95 -5.03 1.29
C GLY A 30 3.33 -6.03 2.38
N VAL A 31 4.52 -5.89 2.97
CA VAL A 31 4.95 -6.70 4.12
C VAL A 31 4.01 -6.45 5.30
N ALA A 32 3.72 -5.20 5.62
CA ALA A 32 2.82 -4.82 6.71
C ALA A 32 1.43 -5.43 6.54
N LEU A 33 0.89 -5.45 5.31
CA LEU A 33 -0.39 -6.10 5.00
C LEU A 33 -0.39 -7.59 5.35
N GLY A 34 0.61 -8.34 4.88
CA GLY A 34 0.72 -9.79 5.14
C GLY A 34 0.93 -10.12 6.62
N LEU A 35 1.83 -9.40 7.30
CA LEU A 35 2.11 -9.59 8.73
C LEU A 35 0.91 -9.21 9.60
N ALA A 36 0.30 -8.06 9.34
CA ALA A 36 -0.86 -7.58 10.10
C ALA A 36 -2.06 -8.50 9.89
N PHE A 37 -2.31 -8.95 8.65
CA PHE A 37 -3.37 -9.91 8.36
C PHE A 37 -3.18 -11.20 9.16
N ALA A 38 -1.99 -11.80 9.11
CA ALA A 38 -1.67 -13.01 9.87
C ALA A 38 -1.91 -12.81 11.39
N PHE A 39 -1.48 -11.67 11.92
CA PHE A 39 -1.66 -11.30 13.32
C PHE A 39 -3.14 -11.26 13.75
N VAL A 40 -4.00 -10.59 12.97
CA VAL A 40 -5.40 -10.35 13.35
C VAL A 40 -6.30 -11.57 13.20
N THR A 41 -5.90 -12.60 12.45
CA THR A 41 -6.64 -13.88 12.41
C THR A 41 -6.79 -14.51 13.79
N GLY A 42 -5.79 -14.34 14.67
CA GLY A 42 -5.70 -14.99 15.97
C GLY A 42 -5.46 -16.51 15.91
N GLN A 43 -5.29 -17.09 14.72
CA GLN A 43 -5.13 -18.54 14.51
C GLN A 43 -3.68 -18.98 14.68
N SER A 44 -3.45 -20.10 15.34
CA SER A 44 -2.09 -20.61 15.62
C SER A 44 -1.30 -20.97 14.36
N SER A 45 -1.98 -21.51 13.36
CA SER A 45 -1.39 -21.86 12.07
C SER A 45 -0.78 -20.64 11.37
N MET A 46 -1.36 -19.46 11.59
CA MET A 46 -0.92 -18.22 10.94
C MET A 46 0.44 -17.72 11.45
N THR A 47 0.93 -18.20 12.61
CA THR A 47 2.31 -17.92 13.04
C THR A 47 3.31 -18.49 12.04
N ARG A 48 3.05 -19.69 11.50
CA ARG A 48 3.94 -20.34 10.52
C ARG A 48 3.87 -19.68 9.14
N TRP A 49 2.67 -19.26 8.73
CA TRP A 49 2.49 -18.57 7.46
C TRP A 49 3.02 -17.13 7.47
N MET A 50 3.02 -16.46 8.63
CA MET A 50 3.28 -15.03 8.76
C MET A 50 4.51 -14.52 7.98
N PRO A 51 5.71 -15.15 8.05
CA PRO A 51 6.85 -14.67 7.28
C PRO A 51 6.65 -14.75 5.76
N ILE A 52 6.01 -15.82 5.28
CA ILE A 52 5.75 -16.03 3.85
C ILE A 52 4.69 -15.05 3.35
N LEU A 53 3.69 -14.74 4.19
CA LEU A 53 2.69 -13.72 3.85
C LEU A 53 3.28 -12.32 3.78
N GLY A 54 4.20 -11.99 4.69
CA GLY A 54 4.99 -10.76 4.61
C GLY A 54 5.77 -10.68 3.29
N LEU A 55 6.49 -11.74 2.93
CA LEU A 55 7.23 -11.84 1.67
C LEU A 55 6.31 -11.70 0.45
N ALA A 56 5.21 -12.46 0.40
CA ALA A 56 4.26 -12.45 -0.71
C ALA A 56 3.59 -11.08 -0.89
N GLY A 57 3.18 -10.46 0.22
CA GLY A 57 2.61 -9.11 0.20
C GLY A 57 3.61 -8.06 -0.27
N GLY A 58 4.85 -8.11 0.25
CA GLY A 58 5.93 -7.21 -0.14
C GLY A 58 6.25 -7.29 -1.63
N VAL A 59 6.48 -8.50 -2.16
CA VAL A 59 6.78 -8.74 -3.58
C VAL A 59 5.61 -8.34 -4.48
N GLY A 60 4.37 -8.70 -4.10
CA GLY A 60 3.20 -8.41 -4.93
C GLY A 60 2.87 -6.92 -5.01
N ILE A 61 2.90 -6.19 -3.89
CA ILE A 61 2.65 -4.73 -3.90
C ILE A 61 3.82 -3.97 -4.53
N CYS A 62 5.07 -4.45 -4.36
CA CYS A 62 6.24 -3.86 -5.01
C CYS A 62 6.11 -3.76 -6.53
N ALA A 63 5.48 -4.77 -7.17
CA ALA A 63 5.30 -4.79 -8.62
C ALA A 63 4.58 -3.55 -9.14
N GLY A 64 3.59 -3.03 -8.40
CA GLY A 64 2.85 -1.82 -8.79
C GLY A 64 3.64 -0.52 -8.68
N GLY A 65 4.79 -0.52 -7.98
CA GLY A 65 5.68 0.64 -7.89
C GLY A 65 6.35 1.06 -9.21
N MET A 66 6.15 0.30 -10.29
CA MET A 66 6.63 0.65 -11.64
C MET A 66 5.65 1.59 -12.38
N MET A 67 4.43 1.77 -11.88
CA MET A 67 3.40 2.59 -12.52
C MET A 67 3.56 4.08 -12.19
N SER A 68 3.16 4.95 -13.11
CA SER A 68 3.21 6.41 -12.92
C SER A 68 1.81 7.02 -12.82
N TYR A 69 1.45 7.53 -11.64
CA TYR A 69 0.11 8.06 -11.34
C TYR A 69 0.07 9.57 -11.07
N GLY A 70 1.23 10.25 -10.97
CA GLY A 70 1.26 11.65 -10.53
C GLY A 70 0.35 12.58 -11.33
N ILE A 71 0.29 12.40 -12.65
CA ILE A 71 -0.58 13.20 -13.54
C ILE A 71 -2.07 12.87 -13.32
N LEU A 72 -2.41 11.61 -13.02
CA LEU A 72 -3.79 11.17 -12.81
C LEU A 72 -4.43 11.86 -11.61
N HIS A 73 -3.65 12.11 -10.56
CA HIS A 73 -4.08 12.94 -9.44
C HIS A 73 -4.38 14.38 -9.84
N GLY A 74 -3.64 14.93 -10.80
CA GLY A 74 -3.92 16.26 -11.34
C GLY A 74 -5.26 16.30 -12.09
N TYR A 75 -5.61 15.26 -12.85
CA TYR A 75 -6.95 15.18 -13.46
C TYR A 75 -8.05 15.14 -12.39
N ALA A 76 -7.85 14.39 -11.30
CA ALA A 76 -8.80 14.31 -10.18
C ALA A 76 -8.96 15.63 -9.39
N LYS A 77 -8.05 16.60 -9.58
CA LYS A 77 -8.13 17.95 -8.99
C LYS A 77 -8.88 18.95 -9.86
N SER A 78 -9.18 18.60 -11.12
CA SER A 78 -9.91 19.47 -12.04
C SER A 78 -11.31 19.78 -11.52
N ASP A 79 -11.83 20.96 -11.81
CA ASP A 79 -13.18 21.40 -11.46
C ASP A 79 -14.25 21.02 -12.50
N THR A 80 -13.88 20.35 -13.60
CA THR A 80 -14.81 19.88 -14.63
C THR A 80 -15.12 18.40 -14.50
N LEU A 81 -16.42 18.04 -14.62
CA LEU A 81 -16.90 16.67 -14.36
C LEU A 81 -16.11 15.62 -15.13
N VAL A 82 -15.92 15.82 -16.43
CA VAL A 82 -15.25 14.82 -17.27
C VAL A 82 -13.80 14.59 -16.83
N ASN A 83 -13.07 15.65 -16.49
CA ASN A 83 -11.67 15.54 -16.10
C ASN A 83 -11.50 14.89 -14.72
N TYR A 84 -12.26 15.32 -13.70
CA TYR A 84 -12.13 14.68 -12.40
C TYR A 84 -12.72 13.27 -12.37
N SER A 85 -13.82 13.00 -13.08
CA SER A 85 -14.34 11.63 -13.21
C SER A 85 -13.32 10.70 -13.85
N TYR A 86 -12.66 11.17 -14.89
CA TYR A 86 -11.54 10.46 -15.52
C TYR A 86 -10.39 10.25 -14.53
N GLY A 87 -9.97 11.29 -13.81
CA GLY A 87 -8.94 11.20 -12.79
C GLY A 87 -9.25 10.15 -11.72
N PHE A 88 -10.44 10.20 -11.11
CA PHE A 88 -10.83 9.23 -10.09
C PHE A 88 -10.96 7.81 -10.65
N LEU A 89 -11.51 7.63 -11.85
CA LEU A 89 -11.62 6.30 -12.47
C LEU A 89 -10.24 5.69 -12.71
N THR A 90 -9.32 6.47 -13.29
CA THR A 90 -7.95 5.98 -13.55
C THR A 90 -7.17 5.69 -12.27
N LEU A 91 -7.39 6.47 -11.20
CA LEU A 91 -6.86 6.17 -9.88
C LEU A 91 -7.44 4.88 -9.27
N ILE A 92 -8.71 4.55 -9.52
CA ILE A 92 -9.29 3.27 -9.10
C ILE A 92 -8.59 2.11 -9.82
N LEU A 93 -8.40 2.22 -11.14
CA LEU A 93 -7.73 1.18 -11.92
C LEU A 93 -6.29 0.98 -11.46
N GLU A 94 -5.54 2.07 -11.29
CA GLU A 94 -4.14 2.01 -10.90
C GLU A 94 -3.94 1.54 -9.46
N GLY A 95 -4.68 2.13 -8.50
CA GLY A 95 -4.66 1.69 -7.11
C GLY A 95 -5.09 0.22 -6.98
N GLY A 96 -6.09 -0.17 -7.76
CA GLY A 96 -6.58 -1.54 -7.77
C GLY A 96 -5.56 -2.52 -8.33
N ALA A 97 -4.92 -2.20 -9.46
CA ALA A 97 -3.85 -3.04 -10.00
C ALA A 97 -2.68 -3.16 -9.01
N TRP A 98 -2.33 -2.06 -8.34
CA TRP A 98 -1.24 -2.04 -7.36
C TRP A 98 -1.50 -2.96 -6.16
N GLY A 99 -2.61 -2.75 -5.46
CA GLY A 99 -2.95 -3.54 -4.28
C GLY A 99 -3.43 -4.96 -4.61
N GLY A 100 -4.07 -5.13 -5.78
CA GLY A 100 -4.65 -6.38 -6.25
C GLY A 100 -3.62 -7.50 -6.37
N PHE A 101 -2.44 -7.24 -6.94
CA PHE A 101 -1.38 -8.25 -7.05
C PHE A 101 -0.88 -8.72 -5.68
N GLY A 102 -0.63 -7.80 -4.75
CA GLY A 102 -0.22 -8.15 -3.37
C GLY A 102 -1.27 -8.97 -2.63
N CYS A 103 -2.52 -8.54 -2.70
CA CYS A 103 -3.64 -9.24 -2.08
C CYS A 103 -3.87 -10.63 -2.71
N ALA A 104 -3.69 -10.75 -4.03
CA ALA A 104 -3.76 -12.02 -4.74
C ALA A 104 -2.68 -12.98 -4.27
N LEU A 105 -1.41 -12.55 -4.20
CA LEU A 105 -0.31 -13.42 -3.76
C LEU A 105 -0.50 -13.89 -2.32
N ILE A 106 -0.92 -13.01 -1.40
CA ILE A 106 -1.25 -13.39 -0.01
C ILE A 106 -2.34 -14.47 0.00
N ALA A 107 -3.41 -14.27 -0.78
CA ALA A 107 -4.54 -15.20 -0.81
C ALA A 107 -4.19 -16.54 -1.50
N MET A 108 -3.33 -16.51 -2.52
CA MET A 108 -2.82 -17.70 -3.23
C MET A 108 -1.94 -18.58 -2.35
N VAL A 109 -1.10 -17.98 -1.51
CA VAL A 109 -0.32 -18.72 -0.49
C VAL A 109 -1.25 -19.45 0.49
N LEU A 110 -2.40 -18.86 0.80
CA LEU A 110 -3.40 -19.40 1.73
C LEU A 110 -4.52 -20.20 1.06
N ASP A 111 -4.40 -20.50 -0.23
CA ASP A 111 -5.41 -21.28 -0.94
C ASP A 111 -5.41 -22.73 -0.43
N ARG A 112 -6.60 -23.35 -0.39
CA ARG A 112 -6.74 -24.74 0.12
C ARG A 112 -5.96 -25.73 -0.71
N LYS A 113 -5.90 -25.49 -2.01
CA LYS A 113 -5.12 -26.30 -2.94
C LYS A 113 -3.80 -25.57 -3.14
N PRO A 114 -2.67 -26.10 -2.64
CA PRO A 114 -1.37 -25.48 -2.91
C PRO A 114 -1.15 -25.33 -4.42
N LEU A 115 -0.64 -24.17 -4.84
CA LEU A 115 -0.26 -23.97 -6.23
C LEU A 115 1.05 -24.70 -6.51
N ARG A 116 1.06 -25.51 -7.56
CA ARG A 116 2.26 -26.21 -8.04
C ARG A 116 3.04 -25.31 -9.01
N LEU A 117 4.28 -25.69 -9.31
CA LEU A 117 5.11 -24.94 -10.27
C LEU A 117 4.39 -24.65 -11.61
N PRO A 118 3.65 -25.59 -12.24
CA PRO A 118 2.90 -25.29 -13.45
C PRO A 118 1.80 -24.23 -13.26
N ASP A 119 1.15 -24.20 -12.08
CA ASP A 119 0.16 -23.18 -11.76
C ASP A 119 0.83 -21.81 -11.67
N TRP A 120 1.96 -21.71 -10.97
CA TRP A 120 2.73 -20.45 -10.85
C TRP A 120 3.23 -19.94 -12.21
N VAL A 121 3.74 -20.84 -13.06
CA VAL A 121 4.15 -20.50 -14.43
C VAL A 121 2.95 -20.05 -15.25
N SER A 122 1.80 -20.74 -15.14
CA SER A 122 0.57 -20.37 -15.84
C SER A 122 0.06 -18.99 -15.40
N VAL A 123 0.10 -18.68 -14.11
CA VAL A 123 -0.25 -17.36 -13.57
C VAL A 123 0.67 -16.30 -14.14
N GLY A 124 2.00 -16.49 -14.04
CA GLY A 124 2.99 -15.52 -14.54
C GLY A 124 2.81 -15.25 -16.04
N PHE A 125 2.63 -16.31 -16.83
CA PHE A 125 2.38 -16.19 -18.26
C PHE A 125 1.05 -15.50 -18.58
N THR A 126 -0.01 -15.81 -17.83
CA THR A 126 -1.32 -15.16 -18.00
C THR A 126 -1.24 -13.67 -17.71
N VAL A 127 -0.65 -13.28 -16.58
CA VAL A 127 -0.46 -11.88 -16.21
C VAL A 127 0.35 -11.14 -17.27
N TYR A 128 1.47 -11.72 -17.70
CA TYR A 128 2.34 -11.12 -18.72
C TYR A 128 1.60 -10.95 -20.06
N LEU A 129 0.99 -12.01 -20.59
CA LEU A 129 0.33 -11.96 -21.89
C LEU A 129 -0.87 -11.03 -21.90
N THR A 130 -1.72 -11.07 -20.86
CA THR A 130 -2.91 -10.22 -20.80
C THR A 130 -2.54 -8.76 -20.59
N GLY A 131 -1.50 -8.47 -19.79
CA GLY A 131 -0.98 -7.12 -19.65
C GLY A 131 -0.35 -6.58 -20.93
N TRP A 132 0.50 -7.39 -21.58
CA TRP A 132 1.08 -7.04 -22.88
C TRP A 132 0.01 -6.80 -23.95
N ALA A 133 -0.94 -7.73 -24.10
CA ALA A 133 -2.01 -7.61 -25.09
C ALA A 133 -2.88 -6.36 -24.84
N THR A 134 -3.22 -6.08 -23.58
CA THR A 134 -3.99 -4.88 -23.21
C THR A 134 -3.22 -3.61 -23.57
N TYR A 135 -1.91 -3.56 -23.29
CA TYR A 135 -1.07 -2.43 -23.67
C TYR A 135 -1.01 -2.24 -25.19
N GLN A 136 -0.78 -3.32 -25.95
CA GLN A 136 -0.73 -3.25 -27.42
C GLN A 136 -2.05 -2.74 -28.01
N VAL A 137 -3.18 -3.26 -27.53
CA VAL A 137 -4.50 -2.87 -28.04
C VAL A 137 -4.86 -1.44 -27.63
N VAL A 138 -4.75 -1.12 -26.34
CA VAL A 138 -5.25 0.17 -25.83
C VAL A 138 -4.29 1.32 -26.14
N VAL A 139 -2.99 1.13 -25.91
CA VAL A 139 -2.01 2.20 -26.09
C VAL A 139 -1.56 2.28 -27.55
N ASN A 140 -1.04 1.18 -28.10
CA ASN A 140 -0.39 1.23 -29.43
C ASN A 140 -1.39 1.24 -30.60
N LEU A 141 -2.46 0.43 -30.53
CA LEU A 141 -3.43 0.33 -31.61
C LEU A 141 -4.51 1.43 -31.54
N LEU A 142 -5.09 1.65 -30.36
CA LEU A 142 -6.14 2.68 -30.18
C LEU A 142 -5.57 4.07 -29.91
N GLY A 143 -4.26 4.21 -29.65
CA GLY A 143 -3.63 5.51 -29.34
C GLY A 143 -4.08 6.09 -28.00
N PHE A 144 -4.65 5.28 -27.09
CA PHE A 144 -5.15 5.78 -25.82
C PHE A 144 -4.05 5.79 -24.76
N HIS A 145 -3.39 6.94 -24.66
CA HIS A 145 -2.42 7.23 -23.60
C HIS A 145 -3.15 7.65 -22.32
N ILE A 146 -2.99 6.95 -21.20
CA ILE A 146 -3.68 7.26 -19.93
C ILE A 146 -3.05 8.45 -19.20
N ASN A 147 -1.73 8.64 -19.30
CA ASN A 147 -1.01 9.65 -18.54
C ASN A 147 0.07 10.42 -19.34
N PRO A 148 -0.19 10.87 -20.58
CA PRO A 148 0.82 11.54 -21.40
C PRO A 148 1.38 12.80 -20.70
N PRO A 149 2.70 13.10 -20.80
CA PRO A 149 3.75 12.38 -21.54
C PRO A 149 4.42 11.25 -20.73
N ARG A 150 3.84 10.82 -19.61
CA ARG A 150 4.40 9.76 -18.77
C ARG A 150 4.07 8.37 -19.33
N SER A 151 4.57 7.36 -18.63
CA SER A 151 4.48 5.96 -19.03
C SER A 151 3.07 5.37 -18.83
N ASP A 152 2.49 4.80 -19.89
CA ASP A 152 1.18 4.14 -19.87
C ASP A 152 1.18 2.73 -19.26
N LEU A 153 2.24 2.34 -18.53
CA LEU A 153 2.38 0.99 -17.97
C LEU A 153 1.18 0.58 -17.09
N SER A 154 0.49 1.51 -16.45
CA SER A 154 -0.69 1.21 -15.63
C SER A 154 -1.83 0.54 -16.41
N ILE A 155 -1.95 0.80 -17.73
CA ILE A 155 -2.88 0.06 -18.61
C ILE A 155 -2.48 -1.42 -18.69
N GLY A 156 -1.18 -1.70 -18.89
CA GLY A 156 -0.66 -3.06 -18.95
C GLY A 156 -0.85 -3.80 -17.62
N TYR A 157 -0.56 -3.14 -16.49
CA TYR A 157 -0.78 -3.72 -15.16
C TYR A 157 -2.26 -4.01 -14.88
N THR A 158 -3.16 -3.11 -15.29
CA THR A 158 -4.61 -3.32 -15.19
C THR A 158 -5.03 -4.53 -16.02
N GLY A 159 -4.55 -4.65 -17.26
CA GLY A 159 -4.78 -5.81 -18.12
C GLY A 159 -4.30 -7.13 -17.49
N GLY A 160 -3.07 -7.13 -16.95
CA GLY A 160 -2.50 -8.27 -16.24
C GLY A 160 -3.32 -8.68 -15.02
N MET A 161 -3.83 -7.70 -14.27
CA MET A 161 -4.68 -7.95 -13.10
C MET A 161 -6.03 -8.54 -13.48
N MET A 162 -6.65 -8.07 -14.57
CA MET A 162 -7.87 -8.66 -15.11
C MET A 162 -7.65 -10.10 -15.58
N GLY A 163 -6.50 -10.37 -16.23
CA GLY A 163 -6.09 -11.73 -16.60
C GLY A 163 -5.93 -12.65 -15.39
N LEU A 164 -5.32 -12.16 -14.31
CA LEU A 164 -5.20 -12.88 -13.05
C LEU A 164 -6.55 -13.22 -12.44
N LEU A 165 -7.47 -12.26 -12.36
CA LEU A 165 -8.83 -12.49 -11.85
C LEU A 165 -9.56 -13.58 -12.63
N VAL A 166 -9.50 -13.52 -13.97
CA VAL A 166 -10.11 -14.54 -14.84
C VAL A 166 -9.46 -15.90 -14.64
N TRP A 167 -8.13 -15.96 -14.52
CA TRP A 167 -7.42 -17.21 -14.29
C TRP A 167 -7.82 -17.85 -12.96
N LEU A 168 -7.84 -17.06 -11.87
CA LEU A 168 -8.21 -17.55 -10.54
C LEU A 168 -9.64 -18.10 -10.53
N TRP A 169 -10.58 -17.37 -11.16
CA TRP A 169 -11.97 -17.81 -11.28
C TRP A 169 -12.10 -19.11 -12.09
N LYS A 170 -11.49 -19.18 -13.28
CA LYS A 170 -11.57 -20.36 -14.16
C LYS A 170 -10.93 -21.61 -13.56
N ASN A 171 -9.90 -21.45 -12.73
CA ASN A 171 -9.22 -22.57 -12.07
C ASN A 171 -9.84 -22.93 -10.70
N GLY A 172 -11.00 -22.36 -10.36
CA GLY A 172 -11.71 -22.66 -9.11
C GLY A 172 -10.96 -22.20 -7.85
N ARG A 173 -10.06 -21.21 -7.97
CA ARG A 173 -9.26 -20.65 -6.88
C ARG A 173 -10.04 -19.52 -6.20
N ILE A 174 -11.21 -19.86 -5.64
CA ILE A 174 -12.20 -18.86 -5.19
C ILE A 174 -11.67 -17.96 -4.07
N TYR A 175 -10.94 -18.51 -3.10
CA TYR A 175 -10.37 -17.71 -2.02
C TYR A 175 -9.29 -16.74 -2.52
N SER A 176 -8.44 -17.21 -3.44
CA SER A 176 -7.45 -16.38 -4.12
C SER A 176 -8.11 -15.28 -4.97
N PHE A 177 -9.16 -15.63 -5.71
CA PHE A 177 -9.97 -14.68 -6.47
C PHE A 177 -10.59 -13.61 -5.55
N LYS A 178 -11.14 -14.02 -4.40
CA LYS A 178 -11.70 -13.12 -3.40
C LYS A 178 -10.67 -12.09 -2.92
N GLY A 179 -9.47 -12.55 -2.55
CA GLY A 179 -8.37 -11.68 -2.12
C GLY A 179 -7.93 -10.72 -3.22
N ALA A 180 -7.75 -11.22 -4.44
CA ALA A 180 -7.41 -10.42 -5.61
C ALA A 180 -8.47 -9.35 -5.91
N PHE A 181 -9.74 -9.73 -5.93
CA PHE A 181 -10.88 -8.88 -6.28
C PHE A 181 -11.12 -7.78 -5.25
N PHE A 182 -11.19 -8.13 -3.96
CA PHE A 182 -11.39 -7.14 -2.90
C PHE A 182 -10.12 -6.33 -2.61
N GLY A 183 -8.94 -6.87 -2.88
CA GLY A 183 -7.70 -6.09 -2.93
C GLY A 183 -7.75 -5.02 -4.02
N PHE A 184 -8.17 -5.40 -5.23
CA PHE A 184 -8.34 -4.47 -6.34
C PHE A 184 -9.34 -3.35 -6.01
N LEU A 185 -10.53 -3.71 -5.52
CA LEU A 185 -11.53 -2.71 -5.13
C LEU A 185 -11.04 -1.85 -3.95
N GLY A 186 -10.47 -2.47 -2.91
CA GLY A 186 -10.04 -1.80 -1.70
C GLY A 186 -8.97 -0.74 -1.96
N PHE A 187 -7.88 -1.10 -2.64
CA PHE A 187 -6.80 -0.15 -2.95
C PHE A 187 -7.18 0.82 -4.08
N GLY A 188 -8.00 0.42 -5.04
CA GLY A 188 -8.52 1.32 -6.07
C GLY A 188 -9.38 2.43 -5.49
N PHE A 189 -10.41 2.07 -4.72
CA PHE A 189 -11.21 3.07 -4.01
C PHE A 189 -10.43 3.79 -2.91
N GLY A 190 -9.44 3.14 -2.29
CA GLY A 190 -8.50 3.77 -1.39
C GLY A 190 -7.76 4.94 -2.03
N MET A 191 -7.23 4.78 -3.25
CA MET A 191 -6.59 5.86 -4.00
C MET A 191 -7.57 6.98 -4.34
N ALA A 192 -8.77 6.65 -4.82
CA ALA A 192 -9.75 7.65 -5.22
C ALA A 192 -10.31 8.44 -4.03
N VAL A 193 -10.77 7.76 -2.98
CA VAL A 193 -11.25 8.39 -1.74
C VAL A 193 -10.12 9.15 -1.04
N GLY A 194 -8.91 8.58 -1.00
CA GLY A 194 -7.74 9.28 -0.47
C GLY A 194 -7.45 10.57 -1.23
N ARG A 195 -7.58 10.58 -2.56
CA ARG A 195 -7.39 11.80 -3.36
C ARG A 195 -8.48 12.82 -3.09
N LEU A 196 -9.73 12.38 -2.90
CA LEU A 196 -10.81 13.26 -2.47
C LEU A 196 -10.50 13.90 -1.11
N PHE A 197 -10.03 13.14 -0.12
CA PHE A 197 -9.61 13.70 1.18
C PHE A 197 -8.44 14.68 1.04
N GLY A 198 -7.47 14.36 0.17
CA GLY A 198 -6.42 15.31 -0.17
C GLY A 198 -6.96 16.58 -0.83
N ASN A 199 -8.02 16.53 -1.65
CA ASN A 199 -8.63 17.72 -2.24
C ASN A 199 -9.36 18.55 -1.17
N ILE A 200 -10.14 17.90 -0.31
CA ILE A 200 -10.83 18.53 0.82
C ILE A 200 -9.84 19.24 1.76
N SER A 201 -8.65 18.67 1.95
CA SER A 201 -7.63 19.25 2.83
C SER A 201 -7.16 20.65 2.43
N TYR A 202 -7.32 21.07 1.17
CA TYR A 202 -7.02 22.45 0.75
C TYR A 202 -8.00 23.47 1.32
N SER A 203 -9.18 23.04 1.78
CA SER A 203 -10.19 23.89 2.42
C SER A 203 -10.01 24.01 3.93
N PHE A 204 -9.02 23.34 4.52
CA PHE A 204 -8.80 23.41 5.97
C PHE A 204 -8.13 24.73 6.37
N PRO A 205 -8.43 25.25 7.59
CA PRO A 205 -7.81 26.48 8.09
C PRO A 205 -6.34 26.31 8.49
N PHE A 206 -5.80 25.09 8.41
CA PHE A 206 -4.43 24.74 8.71
C PHE A 206 -3.81 23.97 7.55
N GLY A 207 -2.49 24.07 7.40
CA GLY A 207 -1.76 23.33 6.38
C GLY A 207 -1.60 21.86 6.77
N ILE A 208 -1.70 20.97 5.80
CA ILE A 208 -1.39 19.54 5.95
C ILE A 208 -0.87 19.02 4.60
N ASN A 209 0.03 18.06 4.61
CA ASN A 209 0.51 17.46 3.36
C ASN A 209 -0.61 16.60 2.73
N SER A 210 -1.31 17.17 1.74
CA SER A 210 -2.42 16.53 1.03
C SER A 210 -2.02 15.28 0.24
N TRP A 211 -0.72 15.11 -0.08
CA TRP A 211 -0.22 13.90 -0.72
C TRP A 211 -0.16 12.75 0.30
N ASN A 212 0.43 13.00 1.47
CA ASN A 212 0.50 12.00 2.53
C ASN A 212 -0.89 11.64 3.07
N VAL A 213 -1.82 12.60 3.19
CA VAL A 213 -3.23 12.31 3.53
C VAL A 213 -3.83 11.28 2.56
N MET A 214 -3.61 11.48 1.27
CA MET A 214 -4.08 10.56 0.24
C MET A 214 -3.37 9.21 0.32
N GLU A 215 -2.05 9.17 0.46
CA GLU A 215 -1.29 7.91 0.53
C GLU A 215 -1.71 7.09 1.75
N THR A 216 -1.79 7.72 2.93
CA THR A 216 -2.25 7.07 4.15
C THR A 216 -3.67 6.53 4.01
N SER A 217 -4.56 7.29 3.39
CA SER A 217 -5.96 6.87 3.16
C SER A 217 -6.04 5.67 2.23
N CYS A 218 -5.22 5.62 1.18
CA CYS A 218 -5.15 4.49 0.27
C CYS A 218 -4.80 3.19 1.00
N GLY A 219 -3.69 3.19 1.76
CA GLY A 219 -3.29 2.04 2.54
C GLY A 219 -4.32 1.65 3.60
N PHE A 220 -4.91 2.64 4.27
CA PHE A 220 -5.90 2.41 5.32
C PHE A 220 -7.14 1.70 4.76
N ILE A 221 -7.73 2.25 3.69
CA ILE A 221 -8.93 1.70 3.07
C ILE A 221 -8.64 0.34 2.43
N GLY A 222 -7.51 0.21 1.72
CA GLY A 222 -7.09 -1.04 1.09
C GLY A 222 -6.91 -2.18 2.11
N GLY A 223 -6.15 -1.92 3.18
CA GLY A 223 -5.95 -2.88 4.27
C GLY A 223 -7.25 -3.23 5.01
N LEU A 224 -8.14 -2.24 5.20
CA LEU A 224 -9.45 -2.45 5.82
C LEU A 224 -10.32 -3.39 4.97
N VAL A 225 -10.52 -3.07 3.70
CA VAL A 225 -11.40 -3.81 2.79
C VAL A 225 -10.90 -5.24 2.61
N PHE A 226 -9.61 -5.40 2.28
CA PHE A 226 -9.00 -6.73 2.14
C PHE A 226 -9.23 -7.58 3.39
N THR A 227 -8.84 -7.08 4.56
CA THR A 227 -8.94 -7.83 5.82
C THR A 227 -10.38 -8.13 6.18
N PHE A 228 -11.28 -7.15 6.02
CA PHE A 228 -12.70 -7.34 6.32
C PHE A 228 -13.30 -8.49 5.52
N THR A 229 -12.90 -8.63 4.25
CA THR A 229 -13.42 -9.69 3.38
C THR A 229 -12.72 -11.04 3.55
N MET A 230 -11.45 -11.05 3.96
CA MET A 230 -10.62 -12.26 3.99
C MET A 230 -10.59 -12.96 5.34
N LEU A 231 -11.11 -12.34 6.41
CA LEU A 231 -11.26 -12.99 7.70
C LEU A 231 -12.34 -14.10 7.66
N GLY A 232 -12.27 -15.01 8.63
CA GLY A 232 -13.26 -16.07 8.81
C GLY A 232 -12.80 -17.45 8.34
N LYS A 233 -11.87 -17.53 7.38
CA LYS A 233 -11.35 -18.83 6.93
C LYS A 233 -10.46 -19.49 7.97
N LYS A 234 -10.64 -20.79 8.21
CA LYS A 234 -9.68 -21.60 8.97
C LYS A 234 -8.49 -21.94 8.08
N PHE A 235 -7.28 -21.64 8.54
CA PHE A 235 -6.04 -21.97 7.84
C PHE A 235 -5.38 -23.18 8.48
N GLU A 236 -5.03 -24.16 7.66
CA GLU A 236 -4.26 -25.31 8.11
C GLU A 236 -2.80 -24.91 8.38
N GLU A 237 -2.12 -25.67 9.24
CA GLU A 237 -0.68 -25.51 9.37
C GLU A 237 -0.02 -25.85 8.04
N PRO A 238 1.00 -25.09 7.60
CA PRO A 238 1.80 -25.46 6.44
C PRO A 238 2.40 -26.84 6.65
N SER A 239 2.47 -27.64 5.58
CA SER A 239 3.15 -28.92 5.61
C SER A 239 4.62 -28.72 6.01
N ASP A 240 5.19 -29.71 6.71
CA ASP A 240 6.62 -29.71 7.08
C ASP A 240 7.52 -30.03 5.86
N GLU A 241 7.14 -29.59 4.66
CA GLU A 241 7.94 -29.74 3.44
C GLU A 241 9.22 -28.90 3.50
N ASP A 242 10.28 -29.39 2.85
CA ASP A 242 11.63 -28.81 2.90
C ASP A 242 11.71 -27.33 2.47
N TRP A 243 10.76 -26.86 1.65
CA TRP A 243 10.75 -25.47 1.17
C TRP A 243 10.23 -24.48 2.21
N HIS A 244 9.31 -24.90 3.10
CA HIS A 244 8.60 -23.98 3.99
C HIS A 244 9.54 -23.30 5.00
N PRO A 245 10.41 -24.02 5.74
CA PRO A 245 11.38 -23.39 6.64
C PRO A 245 12.29 -22.40 5.92
N THR A 246 12.73 -22.75 4.71
CA THR A 246 13.61 -21.89 3.91
C THR A 246 12.92 -20.59 3.52
N LEU A 247 11.70 -20.66 2.98
CA LEU A 247 10.93 -19.45 2.63
C LEU A 247 10.54 -18.64 3.86
N ALA A 248 10.25 -19.29 4.99
CA ALA A 248 9.95 -18.58 6.22
C ALA A 248 11.16 -17.78 6.72
N ASN A 249 12.36 -18.38 6.70
CA ASN A 249 13.60 -17.70 7.09
C ASN A 249 13.91 -16.51 6.17
N ILE A 250 13.74 -16.70 4.86
CA ILE A 250 13.84 -15.62 3.87
C ILE A 250 12.82 -14.54 4.19
N GLY A 251 11.56 -14.89 4.48
CA GLY A 251 10.51 -13.94 4.82
C GLY A 251 10.80 -13.12 6.08
N ILE A 252 11.39 -13.74 7.12
CA ILE A 252 11.83 -13.06 8.34
C ILE A 252 12.91 -12.03 8.03
N LEU A 253 13.99 -12.47 7.38
CA LEU A 253 15.12 -11.61 7.02
C LEU A 253 14.68 -10.50 6.07
N TYR A 254 13.92 -10.83 5.02
CA TYR A 254 13.37 -9.89 4.06
C TYR A 254 12.56 -8.81 4.76
N SER A 255 11.64 -9.19 5.65
CA SER A 255 10.70 -8.25 6.27
C SER A 255 11.40 -7.27 7.20
N LEU A 256 12.27 -7.73 8.11
CA LEU A 256 12.81 -6.88 9.19
C LEU A 256 14.19 -6.29 8.88
N ALA A 257 15.06 -6.99 8.12
CA ALA A 257 16.37 -6.48 7.74
C ALA A 257 16.42 -6.04 6.27
N GLY A 258 15.89 -6.86 5.37
CA GLY A 258 15.94 -6.63 3.93
C GLY A 258 15.27 -5.33 3.51
N ILE A 259 14.06 -5.05 4.01
CA ILE A 259 13.34 -3.81 3.73
C ILE A 259 14.17 -2.58 4.14
N PRO A 260 14.55 -2.34 5.41
CA PRO A 260 15.36 -1.17 5.79
C PRO A 260 16.67 -1.04 4.99
N ILE A 261 17.38 -2.14 4.74
CA ILE A 261 18.65 -2.12 4.01
C ILE A 261 18.44 -1.74 2.55
N LEU A 262 17.43 -2.33 1.89
CA LEU A 262 17.11 -1.95 0.50
C LEU A 262 16.73 -0.48 0.43
N HIS A 263 16.04 0.07 1.43
CA HIS A 263 15.77 1.50 1.50
C HIS A 263 17.06 2.32 1.62
N PHE A 264 17.95 1.94 2.54
CA PHE A 264 19.25 2.60 2.68
C PHE A 264 20.03 2.60 1.36
N LEU A 265 20.21 1.43 0.76
CA LEU A 265 21.02 1.26 -0.46
C LEU A 265 20.44 2.00 -1.68
N TYR A 266 19.12 2.08 -1.82
CA TYR A 266 18.49 2.71 -2.99
C TYR A 266 18.17 4.19 -2.80
N ARG A 267 18.18 4.72 -1.56
CA ARG A 267 17.74 6.09 -1.27
C ARG A 267 18.81 6.97 -0.65
N ILE A 268 19.78 6.38 0.03
CA ILE A 268 20.84 7.12 0.69
C ILE A 268 22.08 7.04 -0.20
N GLU A 269 22.29 8.11 -0.98
CA GLU A 269 23.57 8.39 -1.62
C GLU A 269 24.41 9.22 -0.63
N PRO A 270 25.37 8.63 0.11
CA PRO A 270 25.96 9.27 1.28
C PRO A 270 26.57 10.63 0.98
N GLU A 271 27.30 10.76 -0.14
CA GLU A 271 27.94 12.01 -0.56
C GLU A 271 26.92 13.16 -0.69
N LYS A 272 25.82 12.93 -1.40
CA LYS A 272 24.76 13.94 -1.58
C LYS A 272 24.01 14.20 -0.28
N LYS A 273 23.70 13.15 0.47
CA LYS A 273 22.89 13.26 1.70
C LYS A 273 23.63 13.97 2.83
N LEU A 274 24.93 13.73 2.97
CA LEU A 274 25.77 14.45 3.93
C LEU A 274 25.76 15.96 3.64
N GLU A 275 25.87 16.36 2.37
CA GLU A 275 25.78 17.76 1.97
C GLU A 275 24.38 18.34 2.24
N GLU A 276 23.31 17.62 1.86
CA GLU A 276 21.92 18.04 2.12
C GLU A 276 21.65 18.26 3.61
N TRP A 277 22.08 17.31 4.47
CA TRP A 277 21.88 17.40 5.91
C TRP A 277 22.76 18.46 6.56
N ALA A 278 24.00 18.63 6.12
CA ALA A 278 24.87 19.71 6.61
C ALA A 278 24.31 21.09 6.27
N ASN A 279 23.78 21.25 5.05
CA ASN A 279 23.09 22.47 4.63
C ASN A 279 21.82 22.73 5.44
N ALA A 280 21.04 21.69 5.74
CA ALA A 280 19.87 21.80 6.61
C ALA A 280 20.27 22.17 8.05
N ALA A 281 21.31 21.54 8.60
CA ALA A 281 21.84 21.82 9.93
C ALA A 281 22.29 23.27 10.08
N SER A 282 22.95 23.83 9.05
CA SER A 282 23.32 25.25 9.02
C SER A 282 22.11 26.17 9.16
N ARG A 283 20.99 25.85 8.48
CA ARG A 283 19.74 26.62 8.58
C ARG A 283 19.09 26.51 9.96
N PHE A 284 19.37 25.43 10.69
CA PHE A 284 18.92 25.24 12.09
C PHE A 284 19.86 25.90 13.11
N GLY A 285 20.94 26.57 12.67
CA GLY A 285 21.90 27.23 13.56
C GLY A 285 22.86 26.26 14.26
N ILE A 286 23.04 25.04 13.74
CA ILE A 286 24.00 24.07 14.27
C ILE A 286 25.39 24.41 13.73
N GLU A 287 26.36 24.64 14.62
CA GLU A 287 27.73 25.03 14.23
C GLU A 287 28.53 23.88 13.59
N GLU A 288 28.48 22.68 14.19
CA GLU A 288 29.20 21.49 13.69
C GLU A 288 28.38 20.68 12.66
N THR A 289 28.06 21.31 11.52
CA THR A 289 27.15 20.74 10.51
C THR A 289 27.62 19.41 9.91
N ALA A 290 28.93 19.22 9.73
CA ALA A 290 29.49 17.97 9.21
C ALA A 290 29.34 16.80 10.19
N ASN A 291 29.66 17.02 11.47
CA ASN A 291 29.50 16.02 12.53
C ASN A 291 28.01 15.66 12.70
N PHE A 292 27.12 16.65 12.61
CA PHE A 292 25.68 16.43 12.62
C PHE A 292 25.23 15.53 11.46
N ALA A 293 25.61 15.87 10.23
CA ALA A 293 25.23 15.10 9.05
C ALA A 293 25.75 13.65 9.12
N GLN A 294 26.99 13.46 9.60
CA GLN A 294 27.53 12.12 9.84
C GLN A 294 26.72 11.36 10.90
N GLY A 295 26.35 12.02 12.01
CA GLY A 295 25.49 11.41 13.03
C GLY A 295 24.12 10.98 12.51
N VAL A 296 23.55 11.72 11.54
CA VAL A 296 22.30 11.32 10.86
C VAL A 296 22.52 10.05 10.04
N LEU A 297 23.63 9.97 9.29
CA LEU A 297 23.99 8.77 8.52
C LEU A 297 24.19 7.56 9.43
N ASP A 298 24.98 7.71 10.49
CA ASP A 298 25.24 6.66 11.50
C ASP A 298 23.92 6.20 12.15
N GLY A 299 22.99 7.13 12.38
CA GLY A 299 21.65 6.82 12.88
C GLY A 299 20.84 5.93 11.93
N LEU A 300 20.91 6.18 10.62
CA LEU A 300 20.24 5.34 9.62
C LEU A 300 20.89 3.95 9.52
N GLU A 301 22.21 3.87 9.58
CA GLU A 301 22.95 2.60 9.62
C GLU A 301 22.59 1.79 10.87
N PHE A 302 22.46 2.46 12.02
CA PHE A 302 22.02 1.85 13.26
C PHE A 302 20.59 1.29 13.15
N VAL A 303 19.65 2.01 12.51
CA VAL A 303 18.30 1.48 12.24
C VAL A 303 18.36 0.22 11.37
N CYS A 304 19.26 0.16 10.39
CA CYS A 304 19.46 -1.05 9.58
C CYS A 304 20.01 -2.23 10.41
N LEU A 305 20.95 -1.96 11.34
CA LEU A 305 21.46 -2.96 12.28
C LEU A 305 20.34 -3.50 13.20
N LEU A 306 19.47 -2.62 13.70
CA LEU A 306 18.29 -3.02 14.46
C LEU A 306 17.37 -3.94 13.65
N GLY A 307 17.29 -3.77 12.33
CA GLY A 307 16.59 -4.69 11.44
C GLY A 307 17.10 -6.14 11.53
N PHE A 308 18.42 -6.34 11.60
CA PHE A 308 19.01 -7.67 11.82
C PHE A 308 18.72 -8.22 13.23
N VAL A 309 18.78 -7.37 14.25
CA VAL A 309 18.45 -7.77 15.63
C VAL A 309 16.99 -8.21 15.71
N GLY A 310 16.05 -7.44 15.14
CA GLY A 310 14.64 -7.81 15.06
C GLY A 310 14.43 -9.12 14.31
N SER A 311 15.15 -9.33 13.21
CA SER A 311 15.11 -10.59 12.45
C SER A 311 15.55 -11.78 13.32
N ALA A 312 16.65 -11.64 14.07
CA ALA A 312 17.17 -12.68 14.96
C ALA A 312 16.19 -12.99 16.11
N LEU A 313 15.61 -11.96 16.73
CA LEU A 313 14.60 -12.10 17.78
C LEU A 313 13.33 -12.79 17.26
N TRP A 314 12.86 -12.38 16.08
CA TRP A 314 11.70 -13.02 15.45
C TRP A 314 12.01 -14.47 15.08
N TYR A 315 13.18 -14.75 14.50
CA TYR A 315 13.61 -16.11 14.19
C TYR A 315 13.67 -17.01 15.43
N TYR A 316 14.20 -16.49 16.55
CA TYR A 316 14.22 -17.20 17.81
C TYR A 316 12.81 -17.52 18.33
N SER A 317 11.92 -16.53 18.33
CA SER A 317 10.50 -16.71 18.71
C SER A 317 9.78 -17.70 17.78
N TYR A 318 10.01 -17.58 16.48
CA TYR A 318 9.43 -18.45 15.44
C TYR A 318 9.90 -19.91 15.58
N SER A 319 11.19 -20.12 15.86
CA SER A 319 11.78 -21.45 16.04
C SER A 319 11.34 -22.10 17.36
N ASN A 320 11.11 -21.29 18.39
CA ASN A 320 10.62 -21.74 19.69
C ASN A 320 9.10 -21.96 19.64
N ARG A 321 8.72 -23.17 19.17
CA ARG A 321 7.36 -23.69 18.93
C ARG A 321 6.34 -23.58 20.10
N LYS A 322 6.70 -22.99 21.24
CA LYS A 322 5.86 -22.86 22.44
C LYS A 322 4.81 -21.75 22.29
N GLU A 323 5.11 -20.65 21.59
CA GLU A 323 4.14 -19.57 21.35
C GLU A 323 3.33 -19.83 20.08
N ARG A 324 2.24 -20.58 20.23
CA ARG A 324 1.35 -20.93 19.11
C ARG A 324 0.38 -19.80 18.71
N LYS A 325 0.68 -18.52 18.94
CA LYS A 325 -0.21 -17.43 18.52
C LYS A 325 0.55 -16.40 17.68
N PRO A 326 -0.05 -15.89 16.59
CA PRO A 326 0.58 -14.86 15.77
C PRO A 326 0.97 -13.67 16.64
N SER A 327 2.24 -13.27 16.64
CA SER A 327 2.72 -12.15 17.44
C SER A 327 2.54 -10.82 16.70
N ALA A 328 2.27 -9.74 17.44
CA ALA A 328 2.27 -8.38 16.89
C ALA A 328 3.69 -7.88 16.60
N PHE A 329 4.70 -8.52 17.21
CA PHE A 329 6.07 -8.06 17.21
C PHE A 329 6.60 -7.74 15.79
N PRO A 330 6.49 -8.61 14.78
CA PRO A 330 7.11 -8.35 13.48
C PRO A 330 6.57 -7.10 12.80
N VAL A 331 5.24 -6.91 12.81
CA VAL A 331 4.62 -5.72 12.19
C VAL A 331 4.89 -4.45 13.00
N LEU A 332 4.79 -4.49 14.34
CA LEU A 332 5.06 -3.32 15.18
C LEU A 332 6.53 -2.89 15.10
N TYR A 333 7.45 -3.86 15.08
CA TYR A 333 8.88 -3.62 15.00
C TYR A 333 9.27 -3.06 13.64
N LEU A 334 8.80 -3.67 12.54
CA LEU A 334 9.03 -3.14 11.20
C LEU A 334 8.50 -1.71 11.07
N SER A 335 7.27 -1.47 11.52
CA SER A 335 6.66 -0.14 11.46
C SER A 335 7.45 0.89 12.27
N LEU A 336 7.97 0.51 13.44
CA LEU A 336 8.83 1.38 14.23
C LEU A 336 10.14 1.70 13.50
N LEU A 337 10.82 0.68 12.95
CA LEU A 337 12.07 0.87 12.21
C LEU A 337 11.87 1.81 11.02
N MET A 338 10.80 1.62 10.25
CA MET A 338 10.55 2.45 9.07
C MET A 338 10.15 3.88 9.43
N ILE A 339 9.39 4.10 10.52
CA ILE A 339 9.13 5.45 11.05
C ILE A 339 10.43 6.11 11.52
N LEU A 340 11.28 5.38 12.27
CA LEU A 340 12.56 5.91 12.73
C LEU A 340 13.47 6.27 11.56
N PHE A 341 13.57 5.39 10.56
CA PHE A 341 14.33 5.65 9.34
C PHE A 341 13.83 6.95 8.67
N GLN A 342 12.52 7.04 8.43
CA GLN A 342 11.92 8.23 7.80
C GLN A 342 12.22 9.49 8.59
N ASN A 343 11.99 9.46 9.90
CA ASN A 343 12.17 10.62 10.77
C ASN A 343 13.63 11.07 10.85
N ILE A 344 14.58 10.14 10.92
CA ILE A 344 16.02 10.48 10.93
C ILE A 344 16.39 11.10 9.56
N ASN A 345 16.02 10.46 8.46
CA ASN A 345 16.32 10.97 7.11
C ASN A 345 15.68 12.34 6.82
N ALA A 346 14.47 12.58 7.33
CA ALA A 346 13.74 13.84 7.19
C ALA A 346 14.12 14.90 8.24
N LEU A 347 15.11 14.61 9.10
CA LEU A 347 15.52 15.46 10.23
C LEU A 347 14.36 15.86 11.14
N TYR A 348 13.41 14.94 11.34
CA TYR A 348 12.13 15.21 11.98
C TYR A 348 12.26 15.73 13.40
N PHE A 349 13.23 15.21 14.15
CA PHE A 349 13.46 15.59 15.54
C PHE A 349 14.17 16.94 15.69
N TRP A 350 14.59 17.57 14.59
CA TRP A 350 15.42 18.78 14.61
C TRP A 350 14.77 20.00 13.96
N TYR A 351 13.69 19.85 13.18
CA TYR A 351 13.00 21.02 12.62
C TYR A 351 11.99 21.61 13.63
N GLU A 352 11.86 22.95 13.63
CA GLU A 352 10.89 23.66 14.48
C GLU A 352 9.44 23.40 14.05
N SER A 353 8.55 23.22 15.04
CA SER A 353 7.12 23.08 14.77
C SER A 353 6.58 24.32 14.05
N ARG A 354 5.90 24.12 12.92
CA ARG A 354 5.22 25.20 12.20
C ARG A 354 3.86 25.48 12.86
N GLU A 355 3.59 26.74 13.16
CA GLU A 355 2.26 27.17 13.59
C GLU A 355 1.21 26.89 12.50
N ASN A 356 -0.01 26.51 12.91
CA ASN A 356 -1.13 26.21 12.01
C ASN A 356 -0.82 25.16 10.92
N TYR A 357 0.02 24.16 11.24
CA TYR A 357 0.36 23.07 10.34
C TYR A 357 0.32 21.71 11.04
N VAL A 358 -0.41 20.76 10.48
CA VAL A 358 -0.44 19.36 10.95
C VAL A 358 0.70 18.60 10.29
N ASN A 359 1.69 18.23 11.10
CA ASN A 359 2.80 17.42 10.62
C ASN A 359 2.39 15.94 10.48
N MET A 360 2.53 15.39 9.28
CA MET A 360 2.15 14.01 9.00
C MET A 360 3.01 12.98 9.75
N HIS A 361 4.24 13.30 10.14
CA HIS A 361 5.04 12.42 10.99
C HIS A 361 4.41 12.20 12.38
N ASN A 362 3.74 13.21 12.94
CA ASN A 362 2.93 13.03 14.16
C ASN A 362 1.78 12.05 13.93
N VAL A 363 1.14 12.14 12.76
CA VAL A 363 0.07 11.21 12.38
C VAL A 363 0.62 9.79 12.26
N PHE A 364 1.81 9.61 11.66
CA PHE A 364 2.46 8.30 11.55
C PHE A 364 2.78 7.69 12.93
N TRP A 365 3.32 8.47 13.86
CA TRP A 365 3.50 8.04 15.24
C TRP A 365 2.18 7.69 15.93
N LEU A 366 1.13 8.49 15.73
CA LEU A 366 -0.19 8.21 16.27
C LEU A 366 -0.74 6.88 15.75
N LEU A 367 -0.64 6.61 14.44
CA LEU A 367 -1.05 5.33 13.85
C LEU A 367 -0.31 4.15 14.48
N TRP A 368 1.01 4.28 14.68
CA TRP A 368 1.81 3.25 15.34
C TRP A 368 1.42 3.04 16.80
N VAL A 369 1.22 4.12 17.57
CA VAL A 369 0.73 4.03 18.95
C VAL A 369 -0.64 3.33 19.01
N LEU A 370 -1.56 3.66 18.11
CA LEU A 370 -2.86 3.00 18.02
C LEU A 370 -2.72 1.51 17.71
N MET A 371 -1.75 1.10 16.89
CA MET A 371 -1.44 -0.31 16.66
C MET A 371 -0.94 -0.99 17.94
N VAL A 372 -0.05 -0.35 18.70
CA VAL A 372 0.44 -0.87 19.99
C VAL A 372 -0.71 -1.04 20.98
N LEU A 373 -1.54 0.00 21.14
CA LEU A 373 -2.72 -0.04 22.01
C LEU A 373 -3.68 -1.16 21.58
N TYR A 374 -3.93 -1.31 20.28
CA TYR A 374 -4.73 -2.41 19.77
C TYR A 374 -4.13 -3.76 20.15
N ALA A 375 -2.83 -3.96 19.93
CA ALA A 375 -2.14 -5.23 20.18
C ALA A 375 -2.15 -5.64 21.66
N VAL A 376 -2.12 -4.66 22.57
CA VAL A 376 -2.16 -4.87 24.03
C VAL A 376 -3.58 -5.11 24.53
N PHE A 377 -4.54 -4.27 24.12
CA PHE A 377 -5.85 -4.20 24.78
C PHE A 377 -6.96 -4.96 24.06
N ILE A 378 -6.81 -5.27 22.76
CA ILE A 378 -7.90 -5.88 21.98
C ILE A 378 -7.69 -7.39 21.87
N PRO A 379 -8.53 -8.21 22.55
CA PRO A 379 -8.46 -9.64 22.42
C PRO A 379 -8.85 -10.09 21.01
N ARG A 380 -8.18 -11.14 20.54
CA ARG A 380 -8.36 -11.67 19.18
C ARG A 380 -8.50 -13.20 19.21
N PRO A 381 -9.63 -13.75 19.69
CA PRO A 381 -9.88 -15.19 19.60
C PRO A 381 -9.85 -15.66 18.12
N PRO A 382 -9.50 -16.90 17.80
CA PRO A 382 -9.63 -17.38 16.42
C PRO A 382 -11.07 -17.16 15.89
N ILE A 383 -11.21 -16.59 14.68
CA ILE A 383 -12.50 -16.58 13.97
C ILE A 383 -12.43 -17.68 12.92
N THR A 384 -13.41 -18.57 12.94
CA THR A 384 -13.56 -19.66 11.98
C THR A 384 -15.02 -19.78 11.61
N ASP A 385 -15.36 -19.24 10.45
CA ASP A 385 -16.66 -19.40 9.81
C ASP A 385 -16.67 -20.69 8.97
N PRO A 386 -17.84 -21.25 8.65
CA PRO A 386 -17.95 -22.33 7.69
C PRO A 386 -17.33 -21.93 6.34
N ASP A 387 -16.73 -22.89 5.67
CA ASP A 387 -16.02 -22.68 4.40
C ASP A 387 -16.89 -22.01 3.33
N GLU A 388 -18.19 -22.37 3.28
CA GLU A 388 -19.16 -21.76 2.37
C GLU A 388 -19.30 -20.25 2.57
N VAL A 389 -19.20 -19.77 3.81
CA VAL A 389 -19.26 -18.35 4.16
C VAL A 389 -17.91 -17.68 3.89
N ALA A 390 -16.82 -18.34 4.30
CA ALA A 390 -15.47 -17.80 4.16
C ALA A 390 -15.04 -17.65 2.68
N ASP A 391 -15.44 -18.58 1.81
CA ASP A 391 -15.15 -18.56 0.38
C ASP A 391 -16.23 -17.83 -0.44
N HIS A 392 -17.33 -17.36 0.17
CA HIS A 392 -18.37 -16.63 -0.54
C HIS A 392 -17.85 -15.30 -1.11
N VAL A 393 -18.21 -15.01 -2.36
CA VAL A 393 -17.93 -13.75 -3.06
C VAL A 393 -19.20 -13.23 -3.72
N ASP A 394 -19.79 -12.19 -3.13
CA ASP A 394 -20.93 -11.50 -3.72
C ASP A 394 -20.46 -10.39 -4.66
N ILE A 395 -20.11 -10.78 -5.89
CA ILE A 395 -19.60 -9.85 -6.92
C ILE A 395 -20.64 -8.77 -7.23
N ARG A 396 -21.93 -9.12 -7.29
CA ARG A 396 -23.00 -8.18 -7.64
C ARG A 396 -23.11 -7.08 -6.61
N ASN A 397 -23.17 -7.43 -5.32
CA ASN A 397 -23.25 -6.45 -4.26
C ASN A 397 -21.96 -5.63 -4.16
N ALA A 398 -20.79 -6.25 -4.32
CA ALA A 398 -19.52 -5.54 -4.33
C ALA A 398 -19.45 -4.48 -5.45
N LEU A 399 -19.86 -4.82 -6.67
CA LEU A 399 -19.89 -3.88 -7.80
C LEU A 399 -20.95 -2.79 -7.62
N SER A 400 -22.10 -3.12 -7.01
CA SER A 400 -23.13 -2.14 -6.70
C SER A 400 -22.63 -1.10 -5.68
N TRP A 401 -21.96 -1.56 -4.62
CA TRP A 401 -21.33 -0.67 -3.64
C TRP A 401 -20.17 0.13 -4.24
N ALA A 402 -19.35 -0.49 -5.10
CA ALA A 402 -18.30 0.22 -5.84
C ALA A 402 -18.86 1.38 -6.65
N PHE A 403 -19.97 1.17 -7.37
CA PHE A 403 -20.65 2.23 -8.11
C PHE A 403 -21.16 3.35 -7.18
N VAL A 404 -21.81 3.00 -6.06
CA VAL A 404 -22.29 3.98 -5.08
C VAL A 404 -21.14 4.81 -4.51
N VAL A 405 -20.03 4.18 -4.12
CA VAL A 405 -18.84 4.88 -3.61
C VAL A 405 -18.23 5.77 -4.68
N TYR A 406 -18.17 5.32 -5.94
CA TYR A 406 -17.68 6.15 -7.05
C TYR A 406 -18.55 7.39 -7.23
N CYS A 407 -19.88 7.25 -7.27
CA CYS A 407 -20.79 8.39 -7.35
C CYS A 407 -20.60 9.36 -6.17
N PHE A 408 -20.41 8.83 -4.94
CA PHE A 408 -20.12 9.67 -3.79
C PHE A 408 -18.81 10.44 -3.93
N VAL A 409 -17.75 9.80 -4.45
CA VAL A 409 -16.48 10.46 -4.72
C VAL A 409 -16.65 11.60 -5.74
N LEU A 410 -17.41 11.36 -6.82
CA LEU A 410 -17.66 12.39 -7.83
C LEU A 410 -18.46 13.57 -7.27
N MET A 411 -19.51 13.29 -6.49
CA MET A 411 -20.29 14.35 -5.83
C MET A 411 -19.40 15.16 -4.88
N GLY A 412 -18.64 14.49 -4.01
CA GLY A 412 -17.72 15.15 -3.09
C GLY A 412 -16.67 16.00 -3.81
N ALA A 413 -16.11 15.50 -4.91
CA ALA A 413 -15.17 16.25 -5.74
C ALA A 413 -15.80 17.49 -6.38
N GLY A 414 -17.06 17.40 -6.82
CA GLY A 414 -17.81 18.56 -7.34
C GLY A 414 -17.96 19.71 -6.33
N PHE A 415 -17.93 19.41 -5.02
CA PHE A 415 -17.92 20.43 -3.97
C PHE A 415 -16.52 20.85 -3.52
N ALA A 416 -15.56 19.92 -3.52
CA ALA A 416 -14.22 20.13 -2.99
C ALA A 416 -13.26 20.78 -4.02
N ASN A 417 -13.45 20.51 -5.31
CA ASN A 417 -12.57 21.03 -6.36
C ASN A 417 -12.97 22.47 -6.71
N GLY A 418 -11.96 23.32 -6.91
CA GLY A 418 -12.14 24.73 -7.20
C GLY A 418 -10.80 25.41 -7.44
N GLU A 419 -10.73 26.72 -7.19
CA GLU A 419 -9.56 27.56 -7.50
C GLU A 419 -8.25 27.00 -6.90
N GLU A 420 -8.27 26.60 -5.62
CA GLU A 420 -7.08 26.05 -4.95
C GLU A 420 -6.61 24.71 -5.53
N THR A 421 -7.53 23.79 -5.84
CA THR A 421 -7.15 22.50 -6.44
C THR A 421 -6.66 22.69 -7.87
N MET A 422 -7.23 23.66 -8.59
CA MET A 422 -6.89 24.00 -9.97
C MET A 422 -5.45 24.51 -10.14
N LYS A 423 -4.84 25.12 -9.11
CA LYS A 423 -3.42 25.53 -9.12
C LYS A 423 -2.45 24.39 -9.44
N SER A 424 -2.86 23.15 -9.22
CA SER A 424 -2.05 21.94 -9.52
C SER A 424 -2.83 20.86 -10.27
N ALA A 425 -3.95 21.23 -10.90
CA ALA A 425 -4.76 20.32 -11.69
C ALA A 425 -4.17 20.13 -13.09
N ASN A 426 -4.50 18.99 -13.69
CA ASN A 426 -4.29 18.73 -15.11
C ASN A 426 -5.67 18.65 -15.78
N THR A 427 -5.74 19.02 -17.06
CA THR A 427 -6.96 18.89 -17.87
C THR A 427 -6.63 18.18 -19.18
N ARG A 428 -7.44 17.19 -19.53
CA ARG A 428 -7.32 16.39 -20.76
C ARG A 428 -8.43 16.69 -21.75
N PHE A 429 -9.65 16.87 -21.26
CA PHE A 429 -10.84 17.11 -22.07
C PHE A 429 -11.22 18.59 -22.01
N PRO A 430 -11.77 19.16 -23.11
CA PRO A 430 -12.18 20.56 -23.16
C PRO A 430 -13.22 20.89 -22.07
N LEU A 431 -13.21 22.16 -21.66
CA LEU A 431 -13.98 22.69 -20.52
C LEU A 431 -15.48 22.53 -20.76
N TRP A 432 -16.06 21.59 -20.03
CA TRP A 432 -17.48 21.60 -19.74
C TRP A 432 -17.63 21.67 -18.22
N SER A 433 -17.93 22.86 -17.70
CA SER A 433 -18.33 23.04 -16.31
C SER A 433 -19.85 22.93 -16.22
N TRP A 434 -20.37 22.32 -15.15
CA TRP A 434 -21.81 22.39 -14.84
C TRP A 434 -22.31 23.83 -14.66
N ARG A 435 -21.41 24.78 -14.41
CA ARG A 435 -21.71 26.21 -14.33
C ARG A 435 -21.98 26.85 -15.71
N ASP A 436 -21.56 26.21 -16.79
CA ASP A 436 -21.67 26.73 -18.17
C ASP A 436 -22.96 26.26 -18.89
N GLY A 437 -23.74 25.37 -18.25
CA GLY A 437 -24.96 24.78 -18.84
C GLY A 437 -24.66 23.64 -19.83
N PRO A 438 -25.70 22.98 -20.40
CA PRO A 438 -25.53 21.79 -21.25
C PRO A 438 -24.86 22.07 -22.61
N PHE A 439 -24.70 23.34 -23.01
CA PHE A 439 -24.11 23.75 -24.28
C PHE A 439 -23.28 25.04 -24.08
N PRO A 440 -21.96 24.92 -23.81
CA PRO A 440 -21.08 26.09 -23.77
C PRO A 440 -21.07 26.72 -25.17
N ARG A 441 -21.32 28.02 -25.25
CA ARG A 441 -21.12 28.77 -26.50
C ARG A 441 -19.64 29.15 -26.58
N GLU A 442 -18.99 28.71 -27.65
CA GLU A 442 -17.61 29.09 -28.00
C GLU A 442 -17.41 30.60 -28.09
#